data_AF-A0A934RC22-F1
#
_entry.id   AF-A0A934RC22-F1
#
_cell.length_a   1.000
_cell.length_b   1.000
_cell.length_c   1.000
_cell.angle_alpha   90.00
_cell.angle_beta   90.00
_cell.angle_gamma   90.00
#
_symmetry.space_group_name_H-M   'P 1'
#
loop_
_entity.id
_entity.type
_entity.pdbx_description
1 polymer ?
#
loop_
_entity_poly.entity_id
_entity_poly.type
_entity_poly.pdbx_seq_one_letter_code
_entity_poly.pdbx_strand_id
1 'polypeptide(L)'
;MHASSLQPFFENFGQAGAPHASGVNSSAGGRLEKMLQAPVDAPGRGILLRSPRAGFGKTHLLEQLRQSMAGTHEFLPLRPLDGRHVDPSAAIEDAIRRLTKQLPASGGLTSLDLHARHILASGLQPLVISGEVPCQDRETAAAALQKRPVETFDFHHPQAVTAHWTRENFEVLGPRLALEVSRLTGCSLNQVAFWVAAFFRYAVASPEHPGRAGSLMETAATGADAERFGTLLALLSRLRRVVLIIDDLEGVHGDPDGARRVAGFLAGVRQEAPRADLVVSVNDDVWESAFIPALSGGLLDRLSEQTVRLDPLNDDQVVSLLASRGHGDGRALLDRLRLSPEDRYARRVLRLASEWLEANAPHSTPESADSEGGEGEAAGQSTEPTQ
;
A
#
# COMPACT_ATOMS: atom_id res chain seq x y z
N MET A 1 -31.11 -11.91 14.42
CA MET A 1 -29.78 -11.89 15.06
C MET A 1 -28.77 -11.45 14.01
N HIS A 2 -28.44 -10.16 13.94
CA HIS A 2 -27.32 -9.70 13.13
C HIS A 2 -26.08 -9.76 14.01
N ALA A 3 -25.19 -10.72 13.72
CA ALA A 3 -23.83 -10.65 14.21
C ALA A 3 -23.19 -9.42 13.58
N SER A 4 -23.16 -8.31 14.32
CA SER A 4 -22.32 -7.17 14.03
C SER A 4 -20.89 -7.69 14.00
N SER A 5 -20.34 -7.92 12.81
CA SER A 5 -18.94 -8.28 12.66
C SER A 5 -18.13 -7.11 13.20
N LEU A 6 -17.60 -7.25 14.42
CA LEU A 6 -16.55 -6.39 14.93
C LEU A 6 -15.37 -6.56 13.97
N GLN A 7 -15.24 -5.63 13.04
CA GLN A 7 -13.98 -5.47 12.30
C GLN A 7 -12.85 -5.36 13.33
N PRO A 8 -11.67 -5.94 13.05
CA PRO A 8 -10.54 -5.88 13.97
C PRO A 8 -10.26 -4.42 14.36
N PHE A 9 -10.07 -4.19 15.66
CA PHE A 9 -9.80 -2.86 16.24
C PHE A 9 -8.51 -2.19 15.71
N PHE A 10 -7.66 -2.97 15.02
CA PHE A 10 -6.44 -2.53 14.36
C PHE A 10 -6.58 -2.76 12.85
N GLU A 11 -6.98 -1.72 12.11
CA GLU A 11 -6.91 -1.71 10.65
C GLU A 11 -5.55 -1.16 10.26
N ASN A 12 -4.69 -1.99 9.65
CA ASN A 12 -3.43 -1.54 9.08
C ASN A 12 -3.61 -1.24 7.59
N PHE A 13 -2.99 -0.16 7.09
CA PHE A 13 -3.08 0.20 5.69
C PHE A 13 -2.63 -0.98 4.77
N GLY A 14 -3.42 -1.23 3.73
CA GLY A 14 -3.19 -2.32 2.80
C GLY A 14 -3.54 -3.72 3.30
N GLN A 15 -4.32 -3.87 4.38
CA GLN A 15 -5.08 -5.09 4.71
C GLN A 15 -6.48 -5.04 4.05
N ALA A 16 -7.09 -6.21 3.82
CA ALA A 16 -8.34 -6.35 3.07
C ALA A 16 -9.56 -5.86 3.87
N GLY A 17 -9.75 -4.54 3.90
CA GLY A 17 -10.97 -3.89 4.37
C GLY A 17 -11.49 -2.94 3.31
N ALA A 18 -12.78 -3.02 2.97
CA ALA A 18 -13.41 -1.99 2.16
C ALA A 18 -13.62 -0.74 3.03
N PRO A 19 -13.18 0.45 2.59
CA PRO A 19 -13.48 1.69 3.25
C PRO A 19 -14.98 1.89 3.24
N HIS A 20 -15.52 2.04 4.44
CA HIS A 20 -16.88 2.44 4.71
C HIS A 20 -16.90 3.97 4.93
N ALA A 21 -18.05 4.62 5.09
CA ALA A 21 -18.14 6.05 5.41
C ALA A 21 -17.33 7.00 4.49
N SER A 22 -17.65 7.07 3.20
CA SER A 22 -16.97 7.94 2.22
C SER A 22 -16.98 9.44 2.56
N GLY A 23 -17.88 9.88 3.46
CA GLY A 23 -17.92 11.27 3.91
C GLY A 23 -16.83 11.63 4.93
N VAL A 24 -16.28 10.65 5.66
CA VAL A 24 -15.31 10.89 6.73
C VAL A 24 -14.00 11.40 6.13
N ASN A 25 -13.47 12.51 6.67
CA ASN A 25 -12.25 13.16 6.20
C ASN A 25 -12.26 13.57 4.71
N SER A 26 -13.43 13.68 4.07
CA SER A 26 -13.57 13.98 2.64
C SER A 26 -12.79 15.22 2.16
N SER A 27 -12.76 16.30 2.95
CA SER A 27 -11.96 17.50 2.66
C SER A 27 -10.45 17.20 2.64
N ALA A 28 -9.95 16.46 3.62
CA ALA A 28 -8.55 16.02 3.65
C ALA A 28 -8.23 15.06 2.49
N GLY A 29 -9.16 14.15 2.16
CA GLY A 29 -9.04 13.25 1.01
C GLY A 29 -8.96 13.99 -0.31
N GLY A 30 -9.85 14.96 -0.56
CA GLY A 30 -9.80 15.77 -1.77
C GLY A 30 -8.50 16.58 -1.90
N ARG A 31 -7.93 17.06 -0.78
CA ARG A 31 -6.61 17.70 -0.78
C ARG A 31 -5.48 16.72 -1.15
N LEU A 32 -5.46 15.53 -0.55
CA LEU A 32 -4.47 14.50 -0.88
C LEU A 32 -4.58 14.06 -2.34
N GLU A 33 -5.79 13.79 -2.82
CA GLU A 33 -6.04 13.40 -4.20
C GLU A 33 -5.51 14.45 -5.19
N LYS A 34 -5.84 15.72 -4.96
CA LYS A 34 -5.33 16.85 -5.77
C LYS A 34 -3.80 16.93 -5.77
N MET A 35 -3.15 16.61 -4.65
CA MET A 35 -1.69 16.61 -4.57
C MET A 35 -1.07 15.45 -5.38
N LEU A 36 -1.72 14.29 -5.43
CA LEU A 36 -1.24 13.09 -6.11
C LEU A 36 -1.56 13.05 -7.61
N GLN A 37 -2.53 13.82 -8.10
CA GLN A 37 -2.94 13.89 -9.51
C GLN A 37 -1.89 14.46 -10.50
N ALA A 38 -0.61 14.54 -10.11
CA ALA A 38 0.46 14.99 -11.00
C ALA A 38 0.71 13.98 -12.15
N PRO A 39 1.21 14.43 -13.32
CA PRO A 39 1.64 13.54 -14.40
C PRO A 39 2.69 12.50 -13.96
N VAL A 40 2.75 11.35 -14.63
CA VAL A 40 3.68 10.25 -14.29
C VAL A 40 5.14 10.67 -14.32
N ASP A 41 5.51 11.58 -15.21
CA ASP A 41 6.86 12.11 -15.38
C ASP A 41 7.22 13.26 -14.42
N ALA A 42 6.23 13.81 -13.69
CA ALA A 42 6.45 14.89 -12.74
C ALA A 42 7.23 14.40 -11.49
N PRO A 43 7.98 15.29 -10.83
CA PRO A 43 8.59 14.99 -9.52
C PRO A 43 7.54 14.52 -8.49
N GLY A 44 7.98 13.62 -7.60
CA GLY A 44 7.20 13.13 -6.48
C GLY A 44 7.18 14.13 -5.33
N ARG A 45 6.09 14.12 -4.55
CA ARG A 45 5.87 15.05 -3.44
C ARG A 45 6.12 14.37 -2.09
N GLY A 46 6.67 15.13 -1.14
CA GLY A 46 6.64 14.77 0.28
C GLY A 46 5.36 15.31 0.93
N ILE A 47 4.53 14.42 1.47
CA ILE A 47 3.24 14.78 2.08
C ILE A 47 3.21 14.27 3.52
N LEU A 48 3.06 15.18 4.47
CA LEU A 48 2.87 14.88 5.89
C LEU A 48 1.38 14.84 6.20
N LEU A 49 0.85 13.65 6.47
CA LEU A 49 -0.53 13.44 6.94
C LEU A 49 -0.55 13.42 8.47
N ARG A 50 -1.07 14.47 9.09
CA ARG A 50 -1.11 14.63 10.54
C ARG A 50 -2.51 14.46 11.12
N SER A 51 -2.56 13.98 12.36
CA SER A 51 -3.77 14.04 13.19
C SER A 51 -3.45 14.38 14.64
N PRO A 52 -4.37 15.02 15.39
CA PRO A 52 -4.16 15.32 16.82
C PRO A 52 -3.75 14.13 17.67
N ARG A 53 -4.31 12.94 17.39
CA ARG A 53 -4.05 11.68 18.09
C ARG A 53 -4.52 10.50 17.26
N ALA A 54 -4.23 9.28 17.73
CA ALA A 54 -4.76 8.06 17.14
C ALA A 54 -6.31 8.05 17.11
N GLY A 55 -6.87 7.45 16.06
CA GLY A 55 -8.32 7.27 15.91
C GLY A 55 -9.05 8.34 15.08
N PHE A 56 -8.34 9.33 14.51
CA PHE A 56 -8.90 10.32 13.57
C PHE A 56 -9.15 9.78 12.15
N GLY A 57 -8.77 8.53 11.86
CA GLY A 57 -9.05 7.88 10.58
C GLY A 57 -8.01 8.12 9.48
N LYS A 58 -6.73 8.32 9.83
CA LYS A 58 -5.62 8.42 8.85
C LYS A 58 -5.56 7.20 7.92
N THR A 59 -5.48 6.01 8.51
CA THR A 59 -5.41 4.73 7.78
C THR A 59 -6.64 4.48 6.91
N HIS A 60 -7.82 4.81 7.43
CA HIS A 60 -9.08 4.74 6.68
C HIS A 60 -9.10 5.68 5.47
N LEU A 61 -8.64 6.93 5.64
CA LEU A 61 -8.50 7.90 4.55
C LEU A 61 -7.52 7.43 3.47
N LEU A 62 -6.37 6.87 3.88
CA LEU A 62 -5.36 6.35 2.96
C LEU A 62 -5.91 5.17 2.15
N GLU A 63 -6.72 4.30 2.76
CA GLU A 63 -7.38 3.19 2.08
C GLU A 63 -8.46 3.67 1.09
N GLN A 64 -9.24 4.70 1.45
CA GLN A 64 -10.16 5.35 0.51
C GLN A 64 -9.42 5.91 -0.71
N LEU A 65 -8.33 6.63 -0.46
CA LEU A 65 -7.51 7.22 -1.50
C LEU A 65 -6.93 6.14 -2.43
N ARG A 66 -6.38 5.07 -1.85
CA ARG A 66 -5.88 3.90 -2.59
C ARG A 66 -6.92 3.34 -3.54
N GLN A 67 -8.16 3.18 -3.09
CA GLN A 67 -9.22 2.60 -3.91
C GLN A 67 -9.70 3.55 -5.00
N SER A 68 -9.90 4.82 -4.68
CA SER A 68 -10.32 5.83 -5.66
C SER A 68 -9.29 6.01 -6.79
N MET A 69 -8.00 5.82 -6.51
CA MET A 69 -6.91 6.06 -7.45
C MET A 69 -6.25 4.76 -7.98
N ALA A 70 -6.80 3.58 -7.69
CA ALA A 70 -6.21 2.27 -8.02
C ALA A 70 -5.96 2.05 -9.52
N GLY A 71 -6.70 2.76 -10.40
CA GLY A 71 -6.53 2.66 -11.85
C GLY A 71 -5.28 3.36 -12.38
N THR A 72 -4.78 4.39 -11.68
CA THR A 72 -3.70 5.27 -12.16
C THR A 72 -2.46 5.27 -11.26
N HIS A 73 -2.60 4.83 -10.01
CA HIS A 73 -1.56 4.85 -8.99
C HIS A 73 -1.27 3.46 -8.46
N GLU A 74 -0.02 3.24 -8.06
CA GLU A 74 0.44 2.06 -7.33
C GLU A 74 0.78 2.48 -5.90
N PHE A 75 -0.02 2.04 -4.92
CA PHE A 75 0.19 2.38 -3.51
C PHE A 75 0.95 1.27 -2.81
N LEU A 76 2.11 1.62 -2.27
CA LEU A 76 3.01 0.70 -1.58
C LEU A 76 3.10 1.10 -0.11
N PRO A 77 2.54 0.31 0.82
CA PRO A 77 2.77 0.52 2.23
C PRO A 77 4.22 0.16 2.59
N LEU A 78 4.80 0.98 3.43
CA LEU A 78 6.05 0.74 4.12
C LEU A 78 5.72 0.54 5.59
N ARG A 79 6.05 -0.63 6.13
CA ARG A 79 5.72 -1.01 7.51
C ARG A 79 7.00 -1.04 8.33
N PRO A 80 7.22 -0.04 9.20
CA PRO A 80 8.36 -0.08 10.10
C PRO A 80 8.20 -1.22 11.11
N LEU A 81 9.24 -2.02 11.29
CA LEU A 81 9.37 -2.98 12.38
C LEU A 81 9.32 -2.21 13.71
N ASP A 82 8.44 -2.67 14.60
CA ASP A 82 8.10 -2.02 15.87
C ASP A 82 7.78 -0.51 15.72
N GLY A 83 7.29 -0.07 14.55
CA GLY A 83 7.00 1.34 14.29
C GLY A 83 8.21 2.28 14.21
N ARG A 84 9.45 1.76 14.20
CA ARG A 84 10.69 2.57 14.37
C ARG A 84 11.85 2.27 13.43
N HIS A 85 11.82 1.14 12.73
CA HIS A 85 12.89 0.74 11.83
C HIS A 85 12.32 0.20 10.52
N VAL A 86 12.79 0.73 9.40
CA VAL A 86 12.41 0.18 8.09
C VAL A 86 13.51 -0.77 7.62
N ASP A 87 13.15 -2.03 7.46
CA ASP A 87 14.01 -3.03 6.80
C ASP A 87 13.81 -2.98 5.28
N PRO A 88 14.86 -2.66 4.49
CA PRO A 88 14.77 -2.66 3.03
C PRO A 88 14.33 -4.00 2.45
N SER A 89 14.73 -5.13 3.06
CA SER A 89 14.39 -6.47 2.58
C SER A 89 12.89 -6.71 2.67
N ALA A 90 12.32 -6.49 3.86
CA ALA A 90 10.87 -6.56 4.07
C ALA A 90 10.09 -5.60 3.16
N ALA A 91 10.60 -4.37 2.95
CA ALA A 91 9.96 -3.40 2.05
C ALA A 91 9.91 -3.87 0.59
N ILE A 92 11.01 -4.46 0.10
CA ILE A 92 11.10 -5.04 -1.25
C ILE A 92 10.15 -6.23 -1.38
N GLU A 93 10.16 -7.16 -0.41
CA GLU A 93 9.30 -8.33 -0.42
C GLU A 93 7.81 -7.95 -0.43
N ASP A 94 7.41 -7.00 0.42
CA ASP A 94 6.03 -6.52 0.48
C ASP A 94 5.61 -5.82 -0.82
N ALA A 95 6.49 -5.03 -1.43
CA ALA A 95 6.22 -4.42 -2.73
C ALA A 95 6.05 -5.48 -3.82
N ILE A 96 6.98 -6.43 -3.94
CA ILE A 96 6.88 -7.52 -4.93
C ILE A 96 5.61 -8.32 -4.70
N ARG A 97 5.30 -8.71 -3.45
CA ARG A 97 4.12 -9.52 -3.11
C ARG A 97 2.82 -8.86 -3.55
N ARG A 98 2.75 -7.53 -3.50
CA ARG A 98 1.60 -6.75 -3.98
C ARG A 98 1.55 -6.74 -5.50
N LEU A 99 2.69 -6.46 -6.15
CA LEU A 99 2.79 -6.37 -7.60
C LEU A 99 2.58 -7.72 -8.29
N THR A 100 2.83 -8.85 -7.60
CA THR A 100 2.61 -10.21 -8.09
C THR A 100 1.18 -10.73 -7.87
N LYS A 101 0.25 -9.90 -7.38
CA LYS A 101 -1.16 -10.28 -7.35
C LYS A 101 -1.72 -10.27 -8.77
N GLN A 102 -2.48 -11.30 -9.12
CA GLN A 102 -3.11 -11.38 -10.44
C GLN A 102 -4.09 -10.23 -10.63
N LEU A 103 -4.00 -9.60 -11.79
CA LEU A 103 -4.93 -8.53 -12.16
C LEU A 103 -6.24 -9.15 -12.70
N PRO A 104 -7.40 -8.55 -12.41
CA PRO A 104 -8.65 -8.97 -13.03
C PRO A 104 -8.56 -8.85 -14.55
N ALA A 105 -9.02 -9.88 -15.27
CA ALA A 105 -9.09 -9.91 -16.74
C ALA A 105 -7.75 -9.70 -17.49
N SER A 106 -6.60 -9.97 -16.86
CA SER A 106 -5.26 -9.81 -17.46
C SER A 106 -4.68 -11.08 -18.09
N GLY A 107 -5.49 -12.14 -18.28
CA GLY A 107 -5.00 -13.43 -18.77
C GLY A 107 -3.98 -14.09 -17.83
N GLY A 108 -4.08 -13.86 -16.53
CA GLY A 108 -3.18 -14.41 -15.51
C GLY A 108 -1.93 -13.56 -15.23
N LEU A 109 -1.74 -12.45 -15.93
CA LEU A 109 -0.63 -11.52 -15.70
C LEU A 109 -0.83 -10.68 -14.42
N THR A 110 0.29 -10.34 -13.80
CA THR A 110 0.36 -9.51 -12.60
C THR A 110 0.75 -8.07 -12.95
N SER A 111 0.63 -7.13 -12.01
CA SER A 111 1.17 -5.76 -12.21
C SER A 111 2.67 -5.82 -12.53
N LEU A 112 3.40 -6.73 -11.87
CA LEU A 112 4.84 -6.89 -12.08
C LEU A 112 5.19 -7.39 -13.49
N ASP A 113 4.39 -8.27 -14.09
CA ASP A 113 4.59 -8.70 -15.48
C ASP A 113 4.55 -7.52 -16.44
N LEU A 114 3.54 -6.65 -16.27
CA LEU A 114 3.37 -5.48 -17.13
C LEU A 114 4.57 -4.52 -16.99
N HIS A 115 5.02 -4.29 -15.75
CA HIS A 115 6.19 -3.44 -15.49
C HIS A 115 7.47 -4.06 -16.06
N ALA A 116 7.74 -5.34 -15.81
CA ALA A 116 8.93 -6.04 -16.30
C ALA A 116 9.04 -5.97 -17.82
N ARG A 117 7.96 -6.31 -18.53
CA ARG A 117 7.93 -6.26 -20.01
C ARG A 117 8.16 -4.86 -20.55
N HIS A 118 7.56 -3.85 -19.92
CA HIS A 118 7.73 -2.46 -20.35
C HIS A 118 9.12 -1.90 -20.09
N ILE A 119 9.74 -2.24 -18.97
CA ILE A 119 11.12 -1.83 -18.67
C ILE A 119 12.09 -2.44 -19.67
N LEU A 120 11.92 -3.73 -19.98
CA LEU A 120 12.73 -4.41 -21.00
C LEU A 120 12.53 -3.80 -22.39
N ALA A 121 11.28 -3.49 -22.77
CA ALA A 121 10.98 -2.80 -24.02
C ALA A 121 11.60 -1.40 -24.10
N SER A 122 11.53 -0.65 -23.00
CA SER A 122 12.11 0.70 -22.89
C SER A 122 13.64 0.68 -22.98
N GLY A 123 14.28 -0.36 -22.44
CA GLY A 123 15.73 -0.56 -22.57
C GLY A 123 16.13 -1.00 -23.98
N LEU A 124 15.29 -1.79 -24.67
CA LEU A 124 15.61 -2.31 -26.00
C LEU A 124 15.41 -1.26 -27.10
N GLN A 125 14.41 -0.38 -26.96
CA GLN A 125 14.03 0.59 -27.98
C GLN A 125 15.21 1.48 -28.44
N PRO A 126 16.02 2.08 -27.55
CA PRO A 126 17.19 2.87 -27.97
C PRO A 126 18.21 2.05 -28.77
N LEU A 127 18.40 0.78 -28.42
CA LEU A 127 19.36 -0.12 -29.08
C LEU A 127 18.90 -0.53 -30.49
N VAL A 128 17.58 -0.63 -30.71
CA VAL A 128 17.00 -0.81 -32.05
C VAL A 128 17.18 0.44 -32.90
N ILE A 129 16.94 1.63 -32.32
CA ILE A 129 17.10 2.90 -33.00
C ILE A 129 18.57 3.15 -33.37
N SER A 130 19.51 2.86 -32.47
CA SER A 130 20.95 3.01 -32.71
C SER A 130 21.51 2.00 -33.72
N GLY A 131 20.79 0.92 -33.99
CA GLY A 131 21.21 -0.17 -34.88
C GLY A 131 22.13 -1.20 -34.23
N GLU A 132 22.32 -1.14 -32.92
CA GLU A 132 23.03 -2.18 -32.14
C GLU A 132 22.26 -3.49 -32.12
N VAL A 133 20.92 -3.43 -32.16
CA VAL A 133 20.06 -4.60 -32.33
C VAL A 133 19.77 -4.79 -33.83
N PRO A 134 20.12 -5.97 -34.41
CA PRO A 134 19.80 -6.27 -35.79
C PRO A 134 18.29 -6.23 -36.03
N CYS A 135 17.85 -5.36 -36.92
CA CYS A 135 16.44 -5.19 -37.24
C CYS A 135 16.26 -4.82 -38.71
N GLN A 136 15.36 -5.52 -39.40
CA GLN A 136 15.05 -5.28 -40.81
C GLN A 136 14.30 -3.96 -41.01
N ASP A 137 13.35 -3.65 -40.12
CA ASP A 137 12.59 -2.41 -40.10
C ASP A 137 12.64 -1.79 -38.70
N ARG A 138 13.63 -0.91 -38.51
CA ARG A 138 13.89 -0.26 -37.22
C ARG A 138 12.74 0.63 -36.76
N GLU A 139 12.07 1.30 -37.69
CA GLU A 139 11.01 2.26 -37.36
C GLU A 139 9.78 1.52 -36.84
N THR A 140 9.35 0.46 -37.54
CA THR A 140 8.23 -0.37 -37.11
C THR A 140 8.54 -1.09 -35.79
N ALA A 141 9.75 -1.62 -35.62
CA ALA A 141 10.15 -2.29 -34.37
C ALA A 141 10.20 -1.31 -33.18
N ALA A 142 10.77 -0.12 -33.36
CA ALA A 142 10.80 0.90 -32.31
C ALA A 142 9.39 1.38 -31.96
N ALA A 143 8.50 1.52 -32.96
CA ALA A 143 7.10 1.87 -32.73
C ALA A 143 6.33 0.78 -31.97
N ALA A 144 6.59 -0.50 -32.26
CA ALA A 144 5.98 -1.62 -31.54
C ALA A 144 6.42 -1.65 -30.06
N LEU A 145 7.72 -1.46 -29.81
CA LEU A 145 8.28 -1.39 -28.45
C LEU A 145 7.68 -0.26 -27.62
N GLN A 146 7.37 0.87 -28.26
CA GLN A 146 6.74 2.01 -27.60
C GLN A 146 5.24 1.81 -27.36
N LYS A 147 4.51 1.34 -28.39
CA LYS A 147 3.04 1.32 -28.39
C LYS A 147 2.45 0.05 -27.77
N ARG A 148 3.15 -1.08 -27.88
CA ARG A 148 2.71 -2.41 -27.44
C ARG A 148 3.84 -3.16 -26.71
N PRO A 149 4.40 -2.58 -25.63
CA PRO A 149 5.53 -3.16 -24.93
C PRO A 149 5.18 -4.53 -24.31
N VAL A 150 3.97 -4.67 -23.77
CA VAL A 150 3.54 -5.90 -23.08
C VAL A 150 3.41 -7.08 -24.05
N GLU A 151 2.89 -6.83 -25.25
CA GLU A 151 2.71 -7.83 -26.29
C GLU A 151 4.04 -8.13 -27.02
N THR A 152 4.85 -7.09 -27.28
CA THR A 152 6.15 -7.24 -27.95
C THR A 152 7.14 -8.03 -27.09
N PHE A 153 7.08 -7.86 -25.77
CA PHE A 153 7.86 -8.61 -24.78
C PHE A 153 7.10 -9.79 -24.15
N ASP A 154 6.16 -10.38 -24.89
CA ASP A 154 5.52 -11.62 -24.44
C ASP A 154 6.39 -12.84 -24.74
N PHE A 155 7.19 -13.24 -23.75
CA PHE A 155 8.05 -14.42 -23.80
C PHE A 155 7.31 -15.75 -24.02
N HIS A 156 5.99 -15.78 -23.88
CA HIS A 156 5.17 -16.99 -24.00
C HIS A 156 4.30 -16.99 -25.26
N HIS A 157 4.23 -15.86 -25.98
CA HIS A 157 3.51 -15.79 -27.24
C HIS A 157 4.39 -16.23 -28.42
N PRO A 158 3.99 -17.22 -29.24
CA PRO A 158 4.84 -17.75 -30.33
C PRO A 158 5.24 -16.70 -31.38
N GLN A 159 4.41 -15.68 -31.59
CA GLN A 159 4.65 -14.63 -32.58
C GLN A 159 5.43 -13.42 -32.04
N ALA A 160 5.77 -13.40 -30.75
CA ALA A 160 6.56 -12.32 -30.15
C ALA A 160 8.05 -12.50 -30.45
N VAL A 161 8.43 -12.33 -31.72
CA VAL A 161 9.79 -12.56 -32.23
C VAL A 161 10.82 -11.76 -31.44
N THR A 162 10.51 -10.52 -31.06
CA THR A 162 11.38 -9.67 -30.25
C THR A 162 11.68 -10.29 -28.88
N ALA A 163 10.67 -10.81 -28.19
CA ALA A 163 10.85 -11.45 -26.89
C ALA A 163 11.76 -12.69 -26.98
N HIS A 164 11.53 -13.56 -27.97
CA HIS A 164 12.35 -14.77 -28.16
C HIS A 164 13.78 -14.44 -28.54
N TRP A 165 13.98 -13.48 -29.46
CA TRP A 165 15.32 -13.01 -29.81
C TRP A 165 16.04 -12.40 -28.60
N THR A 166 15.36 -11.57 -27.81
CA THR A 166 15.93 -11.02 -26.56
C THR A 166 16.28 -12.14 -25.58
N ARG A 167 15.47 -13.19 -25.47
CA ARG A 167 15.76 -14.33 -24.61
C ARG A 167 17.05 -15.03 -25.01
N GLU A 168 17.23 -15.31 -26.30
CA GLU A 168 18.41 -16.00 -26.84
C GLU A 168 19.69 -15.17 -26.72
N ASN A 169 19.58 -13.84 -26.69
CA ASN A 169 20.72 -12.92 -26.70
C ASN A 169 20.95 -12.20 -25.37
N PHE A 170 20.23 -12.55 -24.30
CA PHE A 170 20.21 -11.78 -23.05
C PHE A 170 21.57 -11.70 -22.36
N GLU A 171 22.44 -12.69 -22.51
CA GLU A 171 23.78 -12.67 -21.90
C GLU A 171 24.60 -11.46 -22.36
N VAL A 172 24.53 -11.14 -23.65
CA VAL A 172 25.23 -9.98 -24.25
C VAL A 172 24.38 -8.71 -24.14
N LEU A 173 23.07 -8.85 -24.32
CA LEU A 173 22.14 -7.72 -24.38
C LEU A 173 21.80 -7.14 -23.01
N GLY A 174 21.76 -7.96 -21.96
CA GLY A 174 21.36 -7.59 -20.60
C GLY A 174 22.13 -6.39 -20.04
N PRO A 175 23.48 -6.36 -20.12
CA PRO A 175 24.27 -5.20 -19.70
C PRO A 175 23.94 -3.92 -20.50
N ARG A 176 23.61 -4.05 -21.79
CA ARG A 176 23.23 -2.90 -22.64
C ARG A 176 21.85 -2.37 -22.28
N LEU A 177 20.88 -3.26 -22.03
CA LEU A 177 19.56 -2.89 -21.52
C LEU A 177 19.68 -2.16 -20.18
N ALA A 178 20.50 -2.69 -19.26
CA ALA A 178 20.73 -2.06 -17.97
C ALA A 178 21.33 -0.65 -18.10
N LEU A 179 22.25 -0.44 -19.04
CA LEU A 179 22.83 0.86 -19.32
C LEU A 179 21.79 1.86 -19.81
N GLU A 180 20.94 1.48 -20.77
CA GLU A 180 19.89 2.36 -21.26
C GLU A 180 18.83 2.65 -20.18
N VAL A 181 18.40 1.63 -19.42
CA VAL A 181 17.46 1.81 -18.32
C VAL A 181 18.05 2.72 -17.24
N SER A 182 19.35 2.59 -16.92
CA SER A 182 20.04 3.45 -15.95
C SER A 182 20.07 4.92 -16.41
N ARG A 183 20.28 5.18 -17.70
CA ARG A 183 20.16 6.55 -18.25
C ARG A 183 18.73 7.08 -18.18
N LEU A 184 17.74 6.22 -18.40
CA LEU A 184 16.32 6.60 -18.38
C LEU A 184 15.82 6.91 -16.96
N THR A 185 16.34 6.24 -15.94
CA THR A 185 15.92 6.45 -14.55
C THR A 185 16.83 7.41 -13.78
N GLY A 186 18.09 7.53 -14.18
CA GLY A 186 19.14 8.23 -13.43
C GLY A 186 19.70 7.43 -12.25
N CYS A 187 19.27 6.18 -12.06
CA CYS A 187 19.72 5.32 -10.97
C CYS A 187 21.08 4.68 -11.27
N SER A 188 21.73 4.21 -10.21
CA SER A 188 22.97 3.42 -10.27
C SER A 188 22.88 2.23 -11.23
N LEU A 189 23.88 2.10 -12.11
CA LEU A 189 23.94 1.01 -13.09
C LEU A 189 23.94 -0.37 -12.43
N ASN A 190 24.58 -0.51 -11.26
CA ASN A 190 24.64 -1.79 -10.55
C ASN A 190 23.25 -2.25 -10.09
N GLN A 191 22.47 -1.35 -9.50
CA GLN A 191 21.11 -1.65 -9.04
C GLN A 191 20.16 -1.87 -10.22
N VAL A 192 20.30 -1.09 -11.30
CA VAL A 192 19.50 -1.28 -12.51
C VAL A 192 19.82 -2.60 -13.18
N ALA A 193 21.09 -2.96 -13.32
CA ALA A 193 21.50 -4.24 -13.90
C ALA A 193 20.94 -5.43 -13.10
N PHE A 194 20.96 -5.32 -11.77
CA PHE A 194 20.30 -6.29 -10.91
C PHE A 194 18.81 -6.43 -11.24
N TRP A 195 18.06 -5.32 -11.25
CA TRP A 195 16.62 -5.35 -11.49
C TRP A 195 16.25 -5.79 -12.90
N VAL A 196 17.00 -5.37 -13.93
CA VAL A 196 16.79 -5.81 -15.31
C VAL A 196 16.99 -7.32 -15.43
N ALA A 197 18.04 -7.88 -14.83
CA ALA A 197 18.24 -9.33 -14.82
C ALA A 197 17.15 -10.07 -14.03
N ALA A 198 16.72 -9.53 -12.90
CA ALA A 198 15.66 -10.09 -12.07
C ALA A 198 14.30 -10.08 -12.79
N PHE A 199 13.93 -8.96 -13.40
CA PHE A 199 12.71 -8.82 -14.20
C PHE A 199 12.72 -9.66 -15.47
N PHE A 200 13.87 -9.81 -16.13
CA PHE A 200 14.00 -10.71 -17.25
C PHE A 200 13.74 -12.16 -16.84
N ARG A 201 14.40 -12.67 -15.78
CA ARG A 201 14.15 -14.03 -15.28
C ARG A 201 12.70 -14.23 -14.88
N TYR A 202 12.11 -13.24 -14.21
CA TYR A 202 10.70 -13.24 -13.84
C TYR A 202 9.77 -13.29 -15.08
N ALA A 203 10.02 -12.47 -16.09
CA ALA A 203 9.17 -12.40 -17.30
C ALA A 203 9.30 -13.64 -18.19
N VAL A 204 10.50 -14.25 -18.26
CA VAL A 204 10.77 -15.47 -19.03
C VAL A 204 10.13 -16.70 -18.38
N ALA A 205 10.06 -16.76 -17.05
CA ALA A 205 9.40 -17.84 -16.35
C ALA A 205 7.88 -17.82 -16.62
N SER A 206 7.28 -19.02 -16.76
CA SER A 206 5.83 -19.17 -17.00
C SER A 206 5.03 -18.43 -15.93
N PRO A 207 3.98 -17.66 -16.30
CA PRO A 207 3.09 -17.01 -15.32
C PRO A 207 2.40 -17.99 -14.38
N GLU A 208 2.25 -19.25 -14.79
CA GLU A 208 1.65 -20.32 -13.98
C GLU A 208 2.64 -20.98 -13.02
N HIS A 209 3.94 -20.66 -13.11
CA HIS A 209 4.95 -21.28 -12.26
C HIS A 209 4.87 -20.76 -10.81
N PRO A 210 4.52 -21.61 -9.82
CA PRO A 210 4.22 -21.16 -8.46
C PRO A 210 5.43 -20.57 -7.72
N GLY A 211 6.65 -20.97 -8.09
CA GLY A 211 7.89 -20.48 -7.48
C GLY A 211 8.38 -19.13 -8.00
N ARG A 212 7.80 -18.62 -9.10
CA ARG A 212 8.36 -17.47 -9.84
C ARG A 212 8.46 -16.20 -9.00
N ALA A 213 7.42 -15.90 -8.24
CA ALA A 213 7.41 -14.75 -7.33
C ALA A 213 8.34 -14.97 -6.14
N GLY A 214 8.36 -16.18 -5.58
CA GLY A 214 9.23 -16.53 -4.44
C GLY A 214 10.72 -16.39 -4.77
N SER A 215 11.16 -16.91 -5.92
CA SER A 215 12.55 -16.79 -6.36
C SER A 215 12.98 -15.34 -6.59
N LEU A 216 12.08 -14.50 -7.10
CA LEU A 216 12.34 -13.06 -7.25
C LEU A 216 12.47 -12.38 -5.88
N MET A 217 11.57 -12.66 -4.95
CA MET A 217 11.60 -12.11 -3.59
C MET A 217 12.91 -12.48 -2.88
N GLU A 218 13.29 -13.76 -2.88
CA GLU A 218 14.53 -14.25 -2.27
C GLU A 218 15.77 -13.57 -2.87
N THR A 219 15.82 -13.48 -4.20
CA THR A 219 16.94 -12.82 -4.89
C THR A 219 17.01 -11.33 -4.57
N ALA A 220 15.85 -10.67 -4.46
CA ALA A 220 15.75 -9.23 -4.22
C ALA A 220 15.99 -8.82 -2.77
N ALA A 221 15.65 -9.68 -1.80
CA ALA A 221 15.93 -9.49 -0.39
C ALA A 221 17.41 -9.69 -0.04
N THR A 222 18.11 -10.56 -0.77
CA THR A 222 19.53 -10.85 -0.50
C THR A 222 20.40 -9.61 -0.75
N GLY A 223 20.99 -9.07 0.32
CA GLY A 223 21.80 -7.84 0.25
C GLY A 223 20.97 -6.62 -0.15
N ALA A 224 19.72 -6.56 0.30
CA ALA A 224 18.85 -5.42 0.11
C ALA A 224 19.30 -4.22 0.94
N ASP A 225 19.24 -3.04 0.33
CA ASP A 225 19.48 -1.76 0.95
C ASP A 225 18.44 -0.73 0.45
N ALA A 226 18.50 0.48 0.99
CA ALA A 226 17.61 1.56 0.58
C ALA A 226 17.78 1.93 -0.91
N GLU A 227 18.99 1.75 -1.47
CA GLU A 227 19.29 2.04 -2.87
C GLU A 227 18.58 1.06 -3.82
N ARG A 228 18.62 -0.24 -3.48
CA ARG A 228 17.93 -1.32 -4.21
C ARG A 228 16.42 -1.10 -4.19
N PHE A 229 15.85 -0.78 -3.03
CA PHE A 229 14.42 -0.48 -2.90
C PHE A 229 14.04 0.80 -3.67
N GLY A 230 14.82 1.87 -3.52
CA GLY A 230 14.63 3.10 -4.27
C GLY A 230 14.69 2.89 -5.79
N THR A 231 15.64 2.09 -6.28
CA THR A 231 15.74 1.74 -7.71
C THR A 231 14.49 0.98 -8.19
N LEU A 232 13.94 0.06 -7.38
CA LEU A 232 12.66 -0.59 -7.71
C LEU A 232 11.55 0.45 -7.88
N LEU A 233 11.41 1.38 -6.93
CA LEU A 233 10.38 2.43 -7.01
C LEU A 233 10.58 3.34 -8.23
N ALA A 234 11.83 3.68 -8.57
CA ALA A 234 12.16 4.50 -9.74
C ALA A 234 11.75 3.80 -11.05
N LEU A 235 11.99 2.49 -11.15
CA LEU A 235 11.58 1.66 -12.27
C LEU A 235 10.05 1.59 -12.40
N LEU A 236 9.34 1.37 -11.29
CA LEU A 236 7.88 1.35 -11.26
C LEU A 236 7.28 2.72 -11.65
N SER A 237 7.90 3.80 -11.18
CA SER A 237 7.48 5.18 -11.45
C SER A 237 7.62 5.61 -12.92
N ARG A 238 8.15 4.74 -13.79
CA ARG A 238 8.15 4.98 -15.24
C ARG A 238 6.80 4.76 -15.90
N LEU A 239 5.99 3.87 -15.34
CA LEU A 239 4.71 3.48 -15.91
C LEU A 239 3.51 4.11 -15.21
N ARG A 240 3.61 4.26 -13.88
CA ARG A 240 2.51 4.72 -13.03
C ARG A 240 3.02 5.65 -11.96
N ARG A 241 2.12 6.45 -11.36
CA ARG A 241 2.43 7.16 -10.13
C ARG A 241 2.61 6.14 -9.01
N VAL A 242 3.76 6.17 -8.33
CA VAL A 242 4.02 5.33 -7.16
C VAL A 242 3.84 6.18 -5.92
N VAL A 243 3.03 5.69 -4.98
CA VAL A 243 2.78 6.36 -3.69
C VAL A 243 3.27 5.46 -2.58
N LEU A 244 4.39 5.81 -1.97
CA LEU A 244 4.95 5.14 -0.80
C LEU A 244 4.27 5.71 0.45
N ILE A 245 3.59 4.86 1.22
CA ILE A 245 2.89 5.25 2.45
C ILE A 245 3.61 4.66 3.64
N ILE A 246 4.12 5.50 4.52
CA ILE A 246 4.58 5.08 5.85
C ILE A 246 3.52 5.48 6.88
N ASP A 247 3.01 4.49 7.59
CA ASP A 247 1.98 4.62 8.63
C ASP A 247 2.44 3.79 9.85
N ASP A 248 1.71 3.88 10.96
CA ASP A 248 2.01 3.14 12.20
C ASP A 248 3.40 3.48 12.79
N LEU A 249 3.67 4.78 12.93
CA LEU A 249 4.93 5.34 13.46
C LEU A 249 4.90 5.56 14.98
N GLU A 250 3.90 5.05 15.68
CA GLU A 250 3.73 5.16 17.13
C GLU A 250 4.96 4.64 17.90
N GLY A 251 5.70 3.69 17.32
CA GLY A 251 6.92 3.13 17.89
C GLY A 251 8.10 4.09 18.03
N VAL A 252 8.09 5.25 17.35
CA VAL A 252 9.10 6.30 17.56
C VAL A 252 8.70 7.35 18.59
N HIS A 253 7.55 7.24 19.24
CA HIS A 253 7.14 8.22 20.26
C HIS A 253 8.22 8.37 21.35
N GLY A 254 8.75 9.59 21.53
CA GLY A 254 9.86 9.85 22.45
C GLY A 254 11.22 9.20 22.05
N ASP A 255 11.37 8.69 20.84
CA ASP A 255 12.62 8.13 20.27
C ASP A 255 13.10 8.95 19.06
N PRO A 256 13.84 10.07 19.28
CA PRO A 256 14.44 10.87 18.21
C PRO A 256 15.38 10.07 17.30
N ASP A 257 16.10 9.07 17.82
CA ASP A 257 17.01 8.26 17.01
C ASP A 257 16.25 7.34 16.05
N GLY A 258 15.13 6.77 16.49
CA GLY A 258 14.17 6.06 15.65
C GLY A 258 13.61 6.94 14.54
N ALA A 259 13.14 8.14 14.87
CA ALA A 259 12.67 9.10 13.87
C ALA A 259 13.77 9.46 12.85
N ARG A 260 15.02 9.62 13.30
CA ARG A 260 16.17 9.88 12.41
C ARG A 260 16.46 8.70 11.48
N ARG A 261 16.41 7.46 11.97
CA ARG A 261 16.58 6.25 11.14
C ARG A 261 15.51 6.16 10.07
N VAL A 262 14.24 6.35 10.43
CA VAL A 262 13.11 6.37 9.49
C VAL A 262 13.30 7.47 8.44
N ALA A 263 13.56 8.71 8.87
CA ALA A 263 13.74 9.83 7.96
C ALA A 263 14.97 9.66 7.05
N GLY A 264 16.06 9.10 7.55
CA GLY A 264 17.26 8.77 6.77
C GLY A 264 16.98 7.74 5.68
N PHE A 265 16.25 6.67 6.01
CA PHE A 265 15.80 5.68 5.02
C PHE A 265 14.94 6.33 3.93
N LEU A 266 13.92 7.11 4.32
CA LEU A 266 13.02 7.79 3.38
C LEU A 266 13.76 8.80 2.49
N ALA A 267 14.76 9.51 3.04
CA ALA A 267 15.60 10.42 2.26
C ALA A 267 16.43 9.67 1.20
N GLY A 268 17.04 8.53 1.57
CA GLY A 268 17.78 7.68 0.62
C GLY A 268 16.87 7.14 -0.48
N VAL A 269 15.67 6.66 -0.13
CA VAL A 269 14.68 6.19 -1.12
C VAL A 269 14.25 7.32 -2.07
N ARG A 270 13.99 8.53 -1.55
CA ARG A 270 13.59 9.68 -2.38
C ARG A 270 14.71 10.14 -3.31
N GLN A 271 15.96 9.99 -2.91
CA GLN A 271 17.11 10.30 -3.76
C GLN A 271 17.15 9.39 -4.99
N GLU A 272 16.91 8.09 -4.81
CA GLU A 272 16.89 7.13 -5.91
C GLU A 272 15.59 7.17 -6.72
N ALA A 273 14.46 7.48 -6.10
CA ALA A 273 13.13 7.51 -6.70
C ALA A 273 12.49 8.92 -6.66
N PRO A 274 13.03 9.91 -7.38
CA PRO A 274 12.57 11.31 -7.29
C PRO A 274 11.15 11.55 -7.81
N ARG A 275 10.55 10.57 -8.50
CA ARG A 275 9.17 10.62 -9.03
C ARG A 275 8.14 9.94 -8.14
N ALA A 276 8.56 9.18 -7.13
CA ALA A 276 7.65 8.53 -6.20
C ALA A 276 7.13 9.56 -5.18
N ASP A 277 5.82 9.58 -4.97
CA ASP A 277 5.20 10.34 -3.90
C ASP A 277 5.42 9.62 -2.56
N LEU A 278 5.69 10.39 -1.51
CA LEU A 278 5.89 9.90 -0.16
C LEU A 278 4.82 10.49 0.75
N VAL A 279 4.03 9.65 1.39
CA VAL A 279 3.06 10.06 2.42
C VAL A 279 3.53 9.53 3.78
N VAL A 280 3.85 10.45 4.68
CA VAL A 280 4.21 10.16 6.08
C VAL A 280 3.00 10.43 6.96
N SER A 281 2.39 9.36 7.47
CA SER A 281 1.23 9.41 8.36
C SER A 281 1.68 9.35 9.82
N VAL A 282 1.38 10.39 10.60
CA VAL A 282 1.89 10.52 11.97
C VAL A 282 0.90 11.28 12.87
N ASN A 283 0.90 10.99 14.16
CA ASN A 283 0.17 11.80 15.15
C ASN A 283 1.03 12.99 15.58
N ASP A 284 0.40 14.08 16.04
CA ASP A 284 1.12 15.29 16.44
C ASP A 284 2.11 15.02 17.59
N ASP A 285 1.71 14.23 18.59
CA ASP A 285 2.56 13.88 19.72
C ASP A 285 3.83 13.12 19.30
N VAL A 286 3.72 12.20 18.34
CA VAL A 286 4.85 11.48 17.75
C VAL A 286 5.74 12.44 16.93
N TRP A 287 5.12 13.32 16.14
CA TRP A 287 5.84 14.30 15.34
C TRP A 287 6.64 15.27 16.21
N GLU A 288 6.01 15.81 17.26
CA GLU A 288 6.61 16.79 18.18
C GLU A 288 7.67 16.17 19.10
N SER A 289 7.41 14.98 19.63
CA SER A 289 8.34 14.32 20.57
C SER A 289 9.54 13.65 19.90
N ALA A 290 9.42 13.25 18.63
CA ALA A 290 10.44 12.45 17.96
C ALA A 290 11.03 13.13 16.73
N PHE A 291 10.21 13.53 15.74
CA PHE A 291 10.70 14.04 14.46
C PHE A 291 11.27 15.46 14.55
N ILE A 292 10.55 16.40 15.16
CA ILE A 292 11.02 17.79 15.32
C ILE A 292 12.41 17.87 16.00
N PRO A 293 12.65 17.21 17.16
CA PRO A 293 13.96 17.29 17.81
C PRO A 293 15.05 16.49 17.07
N ALA A 294 14.70 15.47 16.29
CA ALA A 294 15.67 14.59 15.64
C ALA A 294 16.26 15.13 14.35
N LEU A 295 15.49 15.90 13.59
CA LEU A 295 15.75 16.20 12.20
C LEU A 295 16.31 17.62 12.00
N SER A 296 17.21 17.78 11.03
CA SER A 296 17.66 19.11 10.62
C SER A 296 16.55 19.87 9.90
N GLY A 297 16.62 21.21 9.90
CA GLY A 297 15.62 22.07 9.26
C GLY A 297 15.33 21.67 7.81
N GLY A 298 16.38 21.43 7.01
CA GLY A 298 16.19 21.03 5.60
C GLY A 298 15.55 19.65 5.42
N LEU A 299 15.69 18.71 6.36
CA LEU A 299 15.01 17.41 6.29
C LEU A 299 13.54 17.53 6.76
N LEU A 300 13.28 18.35 7.79
CA LEU A 300 11.93 18.70 8.23
C LEU A 300 11.13 19.38 7.11
N ASP A 301 11.73 20.35 6.42
CA ASP A 301 11.07 21.07 5.32
C ASP A 301 10.74 20.14 4.15
N ARG A 302 11.61 19.16 3.86
CA ARG A 302 11.35 18.18 2.78
C ARG A 302 10.27 17.16 3.12
N LEU A 303 10.16 16.76 4.39
CA LEU A 303 9.11 15.85 4.85
C LEU A 303 7.77 16.57 5.06
N SER A 304 7.81 17.85 5.41
CA SER A 304 6.62 18.69 5.64
C SER A 304 6.26 19.61 4.47
N GLU A 305 6.90 19.41 3.31
CA GLU A 305 6.74 20.19 2.06
C GLU A 305 5.27 20.47 1.74
N GLN A 306 4.45 19.43 1.85
CA GLN A 306 3.00 19.53 1.89
C GLN A 306 2.51 18.93 3.19
N THR A 307 1.56 19.59 3.85
CA THR A 307 0.94 19.06 5.06
C THR A 307 -0.57 19.00 4.90
N VAL A 308 -1.14 17.83 5.18
CA VAL A 308 -2.57 17.63 5.32
C VAL A 308 -2.85 17.23 6.77
N ARG A 309 -3.62 18.04 7.48
CA ARG A 309 -4.03 17.75 8.86
C ARG A 309 -5.48 17.29 8.87
N LEU A 310 -5.77 16.26 9.67
CA LEU A 310 -7.14 15.83 9.97
C LEU A 310 -7.70 16.67 11.11
N ASP A 311 -8.82 17.30 10.83
CA ASP A 311 -9.58 18.09 11.79
C ASP A 311 -10.66 17.23 12.45
N PRO A 312 -11.23 17.65 13.59
CA PRO A 312 -12.41 16.99 14.14
C PRO A 312 -13.57 16.96 13.13
N LEU A 313 -14.32 15.86 13.16
CA LEU A 313 -15.45 15.60 12.27
C LEU A 313 -16.56 16.62 12.49
N ASN A 314 -17.09 17.15 11.40
CA ASN A 314 -18.33 17.91 11.43
C ASN A 314 -19.54 16.98 11.60
N ASP A 315 -20.71 17.58 11.82
CA ASP A 315 -21.98 16.85 12.00
C ASP A 315 -22.25 15.84 10.88
N ASP A 316 -22.13 16.26 9.61
CA ASP A 316 -22.43 15.41 8.45
C ASP A 316 -21.48 14.21 8.37
N GLN A 317 -20.21 14.42 8.73
CA GLN A 317 -19.20 13.37 8.78
C GLN A 317 -19.46 12.38 9.92
N VAL A 318 -19.92 12.87 11.08
CA VAL A 318 -20.33 11.99 12.19
C VAL A 318 -21.55 11.17 11.78
N VAL A 319 -22.56 11.79 11.17
CA VAL A 319 -23.75 11.07 10.68
C VAL A 319 -23.36 10.02 9.64
N SER A 320 -22.50 10.37 8.68
CA SER A 320 -21.98 9.43 7.67
C SER A 320 -21.23 8.25 8.30
N LEU A 321 -20.39 8.52 9.30
CA LEU A 321 -19.68 7.50 10.05
C LEU A 321 -20.62 6.55 10.79
N LEU A 322 -21.63 7.09 11.48
CA LEU A 322 -22.60 6.29 12.23
C LEU A 322 -23.44 5.42 11.30
N ALA A 323 -23.95 6.00 10.20
CA ALA A 323 -24.73 5.28 9.21
C ALA A 323 -23.93 4.11 8.59
N SER A 324 -22.63 4.30 8.35
CA SER A 324 -21.77 3.26 7.79
C SER A 324 -21.61 2.02 8.67
N ARG A 325 -21.89 2.14 9.98
CA ARG A 325 -21.84 1.05 10.95
C ARG A 325 -23.22 0.47 11.26
N GLY A 326 -24.24 0.86 10.50
CA GLY A 326 -25.62 0.40 10.70
C GLY A 326 -26.30 1.02 11.92
N HIS A 327 -25.72 2.08 12.50
CA HIS A 327 -26.42 2.87 13.51
C HIS A 327 -27.48 3.71 12.77
N GLY A 328 -28.76 3.36 12.93
CA GLY A 328 -29.89 3.86 12.15
C GLY A 328 -29.97 5.38 11.98
N ASP A 329 -30.80 6.06 12.79
CA ASP A 329 -30.89 7.53 12.74
C ASP A 329 -29.65 8.18 13.36
N GLY A 330 -28.60 8.32 12.55
CA GLY A 330 -27.31 8.89 12.98
C GLY A 330 -27.41 10.33 13.48
N ARG A 331 -28.41 11.11 13.04
CA ARG A 331 -28.61 12.48 13.51
C ARG A 331 -29.19 12.48 14.93
N ALA A 332 -30.23 11.68 15.16
CA ALA A 332 -30.79 11.54 16.50
C ALA A 332 -29.76 10.99 17.50
N LEU A 333 -28.90 10.07 17.07
CA LEU A 333 -27.82 9.55 17.91
C LEU A 333 -26.77 10.62 18.22
N LEU A 334 -26.32 11.40 17.23
CA LEU A 334 -25.39 12.51 17.44
C LEU A 334 -25.90 13.50 18.49
N ASP A 335 -27.17 13.91 18.39
CA ASP A 335 -27.79 14.84 19.35
C ASP A 335 -27.80 14.28 20.79
N ARG A 336 -27.92 12.96 20.93
CA ARG A 336 -27.88 12.25 22.23
C ARG A 336 -26.47 12.10 22.79
N LEU A 337 -25.46 11.91 21.93
CA LEU A 337 -24.07 11.74 22.36
C LEU A 337 -23.45 13.03 22.93
N ARG A 338 -24.03 14.21 22.63
CA ARG A 338 -23.60 15.53 23.16
C ARG A 338 -22.08 15.75 23.06
N LEU A 339 -21.50 15.37 21.93
CA LEU A 339 -20.05 15.45 21.70
C LEU A 339 -19.58 16.90 21.57
N SER A 340 -18.59 17.27 22.38
CA SER A 340 -17.82 18.48 22.15
C SER A 340 -16.98 18.37 20.86
N PRO A 341 -16.65 19.48 20.17
CA PRO A 341 -15.93 19.44 18.91
C PRO A 341 -14.64 18.61 18.95
N GLU A 342 -13.84 18.71 20.01
CA GLU A 342 -12.57 17.99 20.19
C GLU A 342 -12.71 16.46 20.37
N ASP A 343 -13.92 16.00 20.73
CA ASP A 343 -14.26 14.59 20.87
C ASP A 343 -14.86 13.99 19.59
N ARG A 344 -15.08 14.81 18.55
CA ARG A 344 -15.61 14.36 17.26
C ARG A 344 -14.51 13.77 16.39
N TYR A 345 -14.02 12.59 16.75
CA TYR A 345 -13.12 11.82 15.90
C TYR A 345 -13.56 10.37 15.86
N ALA A 346 -13.24 9.69 14.76
CA ALA A 346 -13.93 8.47 14.36
C ALA A 346 -14.00 7.40 15.47
N ARG A 347 -12.85 7.10 16.09
CA ARG A 347 -12.79 6.10 17.18
C ARG A 347 -13.65 6.47 18.40
N ARG A 348 -13.67 7.75 18.80
CA ARG A 348 -14.44 8.20 19.97
C ARG A 348 -15.93 8.20 19.70
N VAL A 349 -16.34 8.69 18.53
CA VAL A 349 -17.74 8.68 18.08
C VAL A 349 -18.28 7.25 18.08
N LEU A 350 -17.58 6.31 17.44
CA LEU A 350 -18.02 4.92 17.35
C LEU A 350 -18.10 4.25 18.72
N ARG A 351 -17.10 4.47 19.58
CA ARG A 351 -17.11 3.90 20.93
C ARG A 351 -18.30 4.42 21.75
N LEU A 352 -18.55 5.73 21.73
CA LEU A 352 -19.67 6.32 22.48
C LEU A 352 -21.02 5.91 21.90
N ALA A 353 -21.12 5.76 20.58
CA ALA A 353 -22.31 5.21 19.93
C ALA A 353 -22.61 3.78 20.38
N SER A 354 -21.59 2.91 20.42
CA SER A 354 -21.74 1.54 20.93
C SER A 354 -22.12 1.51 22.40
N GLU A 355 -21.44 2.27 23.27
CA GLU A 355 -21.75 2.37 24.71
C GLU A 355 -23.20 2.84 24.94
N TRP A 356 -23.66 3.82 24.15
CA TRP A 356 -25.04 4.31 24.24
C TRP A 356 -26.05 3.25 23.80
N LEU A 357 -25.78 2.51 22.73
CA LEU A 357 -26.67 1.44 22.26
C LEU A 357 -26.72 0.26 23.20
N GLU A 358 -25.60 -0.13 23.82
CA GLU A 358 -25.55 -1.19 24.83
C GLU A 358 -26.36 -0.80 26.08
N ALA A 359 -26.20 0.44 26.56
CA ALA A 359 -26.93 0.94 27.72
C ALA A 359 -28.45 1.10 27.48
N ASN A 360 -28.87 1.23 26.22
CA ASN A 360 -30.27 1.42 25.84
C ASN A 360 -30.84 0.23 25.06
N ALA A 361 -30.12 -0.90 25.03
CA ALA A 361 -30.63 -2.13 24.46
C ALA A 361 -31.79 -2.62 25.35
N PRO A 362 -32.92 -3.06 24.77
CA PRO A 362 -33.98 -3.64 25.57
C PRO A 362 -33.40 -4.86 26.30
N HIS A 363 -33.31 -4.77 27.63
CA HIS A 363 -33.00 -5.94 28.44
C HIS A 363 -34.09 -6.97 28.17
N SER A 364 -33.76 -8.04 27.45
CA SER A 364 -34.58 -9.24 27.44
C SER A 364 -34.66 -9.71 28.88
N THR A 365 -35.79 -9.46 29.54
CA THR A 365 -36.14 -10.05 30.82
C THR A 365 -35.89 -11.55 30.73
N PRO A 366 -35.11 -12.15 31.65
CA PRO A 366 -35.06 -13.60 31.71
C PRO A 366 -36.48 -14.07 32.03
N GLU A 367 -37.05 -14.92 31.18
CA GLU A 367 -38.28 -15.63 31.50
C GLU A 367 -38.10 -16.32 32.85
N SER A 368 -38.75 -15.77 33.86
CA SER A 368 -38.99 -16.44 35.14
C SER A 368 -39.95 -17.58 34.87
N ALA A 369 -39.42 -18.76 34.58
CA ALA A 369 -40.17 -20.00 34.65
C ALA A 369 -40.12 -20.51 36.10
N ASP A 370 -41.00 -19.95 36.94
CA ASP A 370 -41.36 -20.60 38.20
C ASP A 370 -42.48 -21.61 37.96
N SER A 371 -42.11 -22.87 38.20
CA SER A 371 -42.84 -23.96 38.87
C SER A 371 -44.34 -24.22 38.61
N GLU A 372 -44.61 -25.44 38.13
CA GLU A 372 -45.62 -26.43 38.57
C GLU A 372 -45.30 -27.71 37.76
N GLY A 373 -44.98 -28.90 38.28
CA GLY A 373 -45.51 -29.67 39.39
C GLY A 373 -45.88 -31.06 38.81
N GLY A 374 -45.25 -32.15 39.27
CA GLY A 374 -45.62 -33.50 38.81
C GLY A 374 -44.59 -34.59 39.13
N GLU A 375 -44.85 -35.34 40.19
CA GLU A 375 -44.13 -36.50 40.72
C GLU A 375 -44.09 -37.72 39.76
N GLY A 376 -43.09 -38.61 39.92
CA GLY A 376 -43.13 -39.96 39.33
C GLY A 376 -41.80 -40.72 39.22
N GLU A 377 -41.41 -41.38 40.32
CA GLU A 377 -40.67 -42.66 40.47
C GLU A 377 -39.71 -43.24 39.39
N ALA A 378 -38.47 -43.46 39.87
CA ALA A 378 -37.76 -44.75 40.00
C ALA A 378 -37.04 -45.46 38.83
N ALA A 379 -35.77 -45.75 39.14
CA ALA A 379 -34.99 -46.98 38.88
C ALA A 379 -34.07 -47.08 37.63
N GLY A 380 -32.76 -47.12 37.90
CA GLY A 380 -31.97 -48.32 37.59
C GLY A 380 -30.71 -48.19 36.73
N GLN A 381 -29.59 -48.61 37.34
CA GLN A 381 -28.37 -49.23 36.74
C GLN A 381 -27.28 -48.26 36.22
N SER A 382 -26.16 -48.08 36.91
CA SER A 382 -25.00 -49.01 37.08
C SER A 382 -24.22 -49.24 35.77
N THR A 383 -23.03 -48.66 35.62
CA THR A 383 -21.73 -49.32 35.85
C THR A 383 -20.55 -48.41 35.46
N GLU A 384 -19.49 -48.58 36.24
CA GLU A 384 -18.19 -47.90 36.25
C GLU A 384 -17.20 -48.36 35.13
N PRO A 385 -15.97 -47.81 35.06
CA PRO A 385 -15.16 -47.65 33.85
C PRO A 385 -14.09 -48.73 33.67
N THR A 386 -13.38 -48.73 32.53
CA THR A 386 -12.00 -49.25 32.48
C THR A 386 -11.19 -48.64 31.33
N GLN A 387 -10.06 -48.03 31.71
CA GLN A 387 -8.77 -47.77 31.02
C GLN A 387 -8.73 -47.20 29.60
#